data_AF-A0A090RX08-F1
#
_entry.id   AF-A0A090RX08-F1
#
_cell.length_a   1.000
_cell.length_b   1.000
_cell.length_c   1.000
_cell.angle_alpha   90.00
_cell.angle_beta   90.00
_cell.angle_gamma   90.00
#
_symmetry.space_group_name_H-M   'P 1'
#
loop_
_entity.id
_entity.type
_entity.pdbx_description
1 polymer ?
#
loop_
_entity_poly.entity_id
_entity_poly.type
_entity_poly.pdbx_seq_one_letter_code
_entity_poly.pdbx_strand_id
1 'polypeptide(L)'
;MDYINCIASTNRALSCRNGIDELFNSLRKKHPFLSRLCVSVTSGDHLENFHVIDHQDDSDRYDVISMSSSNCQPLIKIIENQEIRVVSDLTELSDNLRNSRLRMLGHRSSFTMGLKVDHKHGAVLFFNATKPDYFNDGTLHADLLFVREVIVSLLCHDRYKHQMFLQALKLALRISHKRDPETADHLQRMSRYSKLLAELLAVKIPVDHRFIQWIELYSPFHDIGKYRIPDHILFSPHRYTPEERAIMNKHVDYGVDIIDDVLDNIDVMTASSAEVAFLKNIIYYHHERFDGHGYPSKIGGIDIPLEARIITIADVFDALLSKRTYKRAWSMEDTQGYIEKEAGLAFDPLLVTTLMDNLDRFQAIYDELPPEPYPRVMLRSDCC
;
A
#
# COMPACT_ATOMS: atom_id res chain seq x y z
N MET A 1 -23.72 9.10 -27.43
CA MET A 1 -24.74 9.10 -26.36
C MET A 1 -24.83 7.76 -25.63
N ASP A 2 -24.55 6.60 -26.24
CA ASP A 2 -24.63 5.29 -25.57
C ASP A 2 -23.54 4.99 -24.51
N TYR A 3 -22.36 5.62 -24.60
CA TYR A 3 -21.27 5.42 -23.63
C TYR A 3 -21.64 5.90 -22.21
N ILE A 4 -22.35 7.03 -22.12
CA ILE A 4 -22.75 7.64 -20.84
C ILE A 4 -23.83 6.79 -20.16
N ASN A 5 -24.76 6.22 -20.93
CA ASN A 5 -25.80 5.33 -20.39
C ASN A 5 -25.23 3.96 -19.96
N CYS A 6 -24.17 3.47 -20.62
CA CYS A 6 -23.47 2.25 -20.17
C CYS A 6 -22.80 2.49 -18.82
N ILE A 7 -22.08 3.60 -18.66
CA ILE A 7 -21.41 3.99 -17.40
C ILE A 7 -22.44 4.32 -16.30
N ALA A 8 -23.59 4.90 -16.64
CA ALA A 8 -24.64 5.24 -15.69
C ALA A 8 -25.52 4.04 -15.27
N SER A 9 -25.54 2.95 -16.04
CA SER A 9 -26.35 1.75 -15.74
C SER A 9 -25.60 0.69 -14.93
N THR A 10 -24.26 0.75 -14.88
CA THR A 10 -23.42 -0.06 -13.99
C THR A 10 -23.33 0.58 -12.60
N ASN A 11 -24.49 0.64 -11.94
CA ASN A 11 -24.63 1.00 -10.52
C ASN A 11 -24.14 -0.15 -9.59
N ARG A 12 -22.94 -0.69 -9.89
CA ARG A 12 -22.26 -1.72 -9.11
C ARG A 12 -20.78 -1.35 -9.02
N ALA A 13 -20.35 -1.01 -7.81
CA ALA A 13 -18.99 -1.08 -7.28
C ALA A 13 -17.91 -1.66 -8.22
N LEU A 14 -17.18 -0.83 -8.97
CA LEU A 14 -16.15 -1.31 -9.88
C LEU A 14 -14.97 -0.32 -9.89
N SER A 15 -13.81 -0.79 -9.42
CA SER A 15 -12.53 -0.08 -9.38
C SER A 15 -12.18 0.62 -10.71
N CYS A 16 -11.26 1.61 -10.69
CA CYS A 16 -10.78 2.33 -11.89
C CYS A 16 -10.52 1.41 -13.10
N ARG A 17 -9.94 0.23 -12.85
CA ARG A 17 -9.63 -0.80 -13.87
C ARG A 17 -10.86 -1.35 -14.58
N ASN A 18 -11.92 -1.65 -13.83
CA ASN A 18 -13.17 -2.17 -14.40
C ASN A 18 -13.88 -1.11 -15.26
N GLY A 19 -13.80 0.17 -14.86
CA GLY A 19 -14.28 1.27 -15.69
C GLY A 19 -13.53 1.38 -17.02
N ILE A 20 -12.21 1.13 -17.00
CA ILE A 20 -11.38 1.06 -18.22
C ILE A 20 -11.79 -0.15 -19.09
N ASP A 21 -12.09 -1.31 -18.48
CA ASP A 21 -12.57 -2.52 -19.19
C ASP A 21 -13.87 -2.27 -19.94
N GLU A 22 -14.88 -1.74 -19.26
CA GLU A 22 -16.19 -1.46 -19.85
C GLU A 22 -16.07 -0.44 -20.99
N LEU A 23 -15.27 0.61 -20.79
CA LEU A 23 -15.03 1.64 -21.78
C LEU A 23 -14.37 1.07 -23.04
N PHE A 24 -13.31 0.27 -22.89
CA PHE A 24 -12.61 -0.31 -24.02
C PHE A 24 -13.45 -1.35 -24.76
N ASN A 25 -14.16 -2.20 -24.03
CA ASN A 25 -15.06 -3.18 -24.64
C ASN A 25 -16.22 -2.51 -25.40
N SER A 26 -16.74 -1.38 -24.90
CA SER A 26 -17.73 -0.58 -25.62
C SER A 26 -17.15 0.03 -26.90
N LEU A 27 -15.94 0.58 -26.83
CA LEU A 27 -15.24 1.13 -28.01
C LEU A 27 -15.02 0.06 -29.10
N ARG A 28 -14.65 -1.17 -28.71
CA ARG A 28 -14.45 -2.30 -29.64
C ARG A 28 -15.72 -2.71 -30.39
N LYS A 29 -16.91 -2.53 -29.82
CA LYS A 29 -18.17 -2.81 -30.53
C LYS A 29 -18.35 -1.93 -31.77
N LYS A 30 -17.88 -0.68 -31.71
CA LYS A 30 -17.84 0.26 -32.85
C LYS A 30 -16.62 0.03 -33.74
N HIS A 31 -15.51 -0.39 -33.16
CA HIS A 31 -14.20 -0.51 -33.80
C HIS A 31 -13.60 -1.91 -33.60
N PRO A 32 -14.07 -2.93 -34.34
CA PRO A 32 -13.77 -4.34 -34.05
C PRO A 32 -12.32 -4.75 -34.26
N PHE A 33 -11.55 -3.97 -35.02
CA PHE A 33 -10.11 -4.22 -35.24
C PHE A 33 -9.24 -3.70 -34.10
N LEU A 34 -9.78 -2.86 -33.19
CA LEU A 34 -9.11 -2.59 -31.92
C LEU A 34 -8.97 -3.90 -31.15
N SER A 35 -7.78 -4.12 -30.64
CA SER A 35 -7.38 -5.41 -30.08
C SER A 35 -6.86 -5.30 -28.67
N ARG A 36 -6.22 -4.18 -28.33
CA ARG A 36 -5.57 -4.03 -27.03
C ARG A 36 -5.59 -2.58 -26.56
N LEU A 37 -5.77 -2.41 -25.25
CA LEU A 37 -5.56 -1.16 -24.52
C LEU A 37 -4.58 -1.43 -23.37
N CYS A 38 -3.58 -0.56 -23.23
CA CYS A 38 -2.66 -0.58 -22.11
C CYS A 38 -2.53 0.83 -21.53
N VAL A 39 -2.69 0.91 -20.22
CA VAL A 39 -2.51 2.13 -19.43
C VAL A 39 -1.24 1.95 -18.62
N SER A 40 -0.22 2.74 -18.90
CA SER A 40 1.03 2.77 -18.12
C SER A 40 1.12 4.08 -17.36
N VAL A 41 1.37 4.05 -16.06
CA VAL A 41 1.41 5.24 -15.18
C VAL A 41 2.82 5.46 -14.63
N THR A 42 3.18 6.72 -14.39
CA THR A 42 4.44 7.06 -13.72
C THR A 42 4.33 6.81 -12.22
N SER A 43 5.31 6.09 -11.66
CA SER A 43 5.45 5.80 -10.24
C SER A 43 6.91 6.04 -9.82
N GLY A 44 7.19 7.17 -9.17
CA GLY A 44 8.56 7.60 -8.91
C GLY A 44 9.39 7.73 -10.20
N ASP A 45 10.55 7.08 -10.24
CA ASP A 45 11.43 7.02 -11.42
C ASP A 45 11.11 5.86 -12.38
N HIS A 46 9.89 5.32 -12.30
CA HIS A 46 9.45 4.19 -13.12
C HIS A 46 8.17 4.50 -13.89
N LEU A 47 8.01 3.82 -15.04
CA LEU A 47 6.78 3.72 -15.81
C LEU A 47 6.29 2.28 -15.72
N GLU A 48 5.07 2.10 -15.21
CA GLU A 48 4.54 0.78 -14.87
C GLU A 48 3.20 0.54 -15.53
N ASN A 49 2.96 -0.70 -15.99
CA ASN A 49 1.64 -1.08 -16.49
C ASN A 49 0.63 -1.08 -15.33
N PHE A 50 -0.27 -0.10 -15.36
CA PHE A 50 -1.37 -0.01 -14.41
C PHE A 50 -2.49 -0.98 -14.75
N HIS A 51 -2.84 -1.06 -16.04
CA HIS A 51 -3.91 -1.93 -16.54
C HIS A 51 -3.67 -2.33 -17.99
N VAL A 52 -3.98 -3.57 -18.34
CA VAL A 52 -3.84 -4.12 -19.68
C VAL A 52 -5.06 -4.96 -20.03
N ILE A 53 -5.63 -4.70 -21.19
CA ILE A 53 -6.71 -5.48 -21.80
C ILE A 53 -6.24 -5.88 -23.18
N ASP A 54 -6.12 -7.18 -23.41
CA ASP A 54 -5.62 -7.72 -24.66
C ASP A 54 -6.56 -8.81 -25.16
N HIS A 55 -7.21 -8.58 -26.30
CA HIS A 55 -8.10 -9.56 -26.94
C HIS A 55 -7.38 -10.48 -27.92
N GLN A 56 -6.04 -10.46 -27.95
CA GLN A 56 -5.22 -11.40 -28.71
C GLN A 56 -4.36 -12.30 -27.83
N ASP A 57 -4.30 -12.02 -26.52
CA ASP A 57 -3.55 -12.81 -25.55
C ASP A 57 -4.54 -13.57 -24.65
N ASP A 58 -4.70 -14.87 -24.93
CA ASP A 58 -5.52 -15.77 -24.10
C ASP A 58 -4.78 -16.24 -22.84
N SER A 59 -3.56 -15.75 -22.58
CA SER A 59 -2.83 -16.10 -21.37
C SER A 59 -3.29 -15.27 -20.17
N ASP A 60 -3.55 -15.91 -19.04
CA ASP A 60 -3.81 -15.26 -17.74
C ASP A 60 -2.59 -14.48 -17.18
N ARG A 61 -1.58 -14.22 -18.01
CA ARG A 61 -0.38 -13.51 -17.60
C ARG A 61 -0.68 -12.02 -17.55
N TYR A 62 -0.94 -11.52 -16.35
CA TYR A 62 -0.88 -10.08 -16.06
C TYR A 62 0.46 -9.54 -16.57
N ASP A 63 0.39 -8.67 -17.57
CA ASP A 63 1.53 -8.06 -18.26
C ASP A 63 2.16 -6.96 -17.39
N VAL A 64 2.61 -7.34 -16.18
CA VAL A 64 3.24 -6.43 -15.21
C VAL A 64 4.65 -6.15 -15.67
N ILE A 65 4.85 -4.95 -16.21
CA ILE A 65 6.16 -4.45 -16.62
C ILE A 65 6.39 -3.13 -15.88
N SER A 66 7.52 -3.03 -15.18
CA SER A 66 8.06 -1.80 -14.62
C SER A 66 9.36 -1.47 -15.36
N MET A 67 9.45 -0.27 -15.94
CA MET A 67 10.63 0.21 -16.65
C MET A 67 11.13 1.48 -15.98
N SER A 68 12.44 1.59 -15.74
CA SER A 68 13.01 2.87 -15.32
C SER A 68 12.77 3.95 -16.36
N SER A 69 12.39 5.15 -15.91
CA SER A 69 12.19 6.35 -16.72
C SER A 69 13.41 6.68 -17.59
N SER A 70 14.63 6.36 -17.11
CA SER A 70 15.87 6.50 -17.88
C SER A 70 15.89 5.66 -19.16
N ASN A 71 15.27 4.48 -19.13
CA ASN A 71 15.21 3.53 -20.25
C ASN A 71 14.02 3.76 -21.19
N CYS A 72 13.11 4.68 -20.86
CA CYS A 72 11.92 4.98 -21.65
C CYS A 72 11.71 6.48 -21.92
N GLN A 73 12.79 7.25 -22.04
CA GLN A 73 12.78 8.70 -22.31
C GLN A 73 11.82 9.16 -23.44
N PRO A 74 11.69 8.45 -24.58
CA PRO A 74 10.70 8.82 -25.59
C PRO A 74 9.25 8.81 -25.08
N LEU A 75 8.90 7.87 -24.20
CA LEU A 75 7.57 7.79 -23.60
C LEU A 75 7.36 8.90 -22.58
N ILE A 76 8.38 9.24 -21.79
CA ILE A 76 8.32 10.37 -20.86
C ILE A 76 8.05 11.68 -21.59
N LYS A 77 8.73 11.92 -22.73
CA LYS A 77 8.45 13.11 -23.57
C LYS A 77 7.01 13.14 -24.09
N ILE A 78 6.48 11.99 -24.50
CA ILE A 78 5.08 11.87 -24.91
C ILE A 78 4.14 12.29 -23.78
N ILE A 79 4.41 11.88 -22.53
CA ILE A 79 3.64 12.30 -21.34
C ILE A 79 3.76 13.80 -21.11
N GLU A 80 4.98 14.33 -21.07
CA GLU A 80 5.27 15.73 -20.74
C GLU A 80 4.63 16.71 -21.72
N ASN A 81 4.69 16.38 -23.01
CA ASN A 81 4.13 17.19 -24.09
C ASN A 81 2.68 16.83 -24.42
N GLN A 82 2.11 15.78 -23.80
CA GLN A 82 0.80 15.22 -24.11
C GLN A 82 0.63 14.90 -25.60
N GLU A 83 1.71 14.38 -26.20
CA GLU A 83 1.78 14.10 -27.63
C GLU A 83 0.98 12.85 -28.01
N ILE A 84 0.58 12.83 -29.28
CA ILE A 84 -0.01 11.67 -29.94
C ILE A 84 1.02 11.11 -30.89
N ARG A 85 1.25 9.81 -30.81
CA ARG A 85 2.11 9.07 -31.75
C ARG A 85 1.32 7.96 -32.41
N VAL A 86 1.31 7.97 -33.74
CA VAL A 86 0.73 6.91 -34.58
C VAL A 86 1.86 6.08 -35.17
N VAL A 87 1.72 4.76 -35.09
CA VAL A 87 2.57 3.79 -35.76
C VAL A 87 1.69 3.00 -36.71
N SER A 88 1.88 3.22 -38.01
CA SER A 88 1.04 2.67 -39.07
C SER A 88 1.26 1.17 -39.24
N ASP A 89 2.50 0.69 -39.17
CA ASP A 89 2.80 -0.74 -39.06
C ASP A 89 3.88 -1.01 -37.98
N LEU A 90 3.58 -1.91 -37.04
CA LEU A 90 4.49 -2.31 -35.95
C LEU A 90 5.76 -3.01 -36.44
N THR A 91 5.81 -3.47 -37.70
CA THR A 91 7.02 -3.99 -38.34
C THR A 91 8.08 -2.91 -38.58
N GLU A 92 7.71 -1.63 -38.60
CA GLU A 92 8.63 -0.51 -38.75
C GLU A 92 9.40 -0.20 -37.46
N LEU A 93 8.93 -0.70 -36.31
CA LEU A 93 9.58 -0.49 -35.02
C LEU A 93 10.71 -1.50 -34.81
N SER A 94 11.81 -1.03 -34.24
CA SER A 94 12.95 -1.87 -33.86
C SER A 94 12.53 -3.04 -32.97
N ASP A 95 13.22 -4.15 -33.14
CA ASP A 95 12.99 -5.35 -32.34
C ASP A 95 13.41 -5.12 -30.89
N ASN A 96 12.47 -5.35 -30.01
CA ASN A 96 12.70 -5.58 -28.59
C ASN A 96 11.70 -6.64 -28.12
N LEU A 97 11.83 -7.11 -26.88
CA LEU A 97 10.96 -8.14 -26.33
C LEU A 97 9.48 -7.75 -26.46
N ARG A 98 9.17 -6.47 -26.28
CA ARG A 98 7.81 -5.94 -26.29
C ARG A 98 7.19 -5.92 -27.70
N ASN A 99 7.85 -5.26 -28.64
CA ASN A 99 7.41 -5.12 -30.01
C ASN A 99 7.30 -6.50 -30.69
N SER A 100 8.24 -7.40 -30.38
CA SER A 100 8.22 -8.77 -30.87
C SER A 100 7.00 -9.53 -30.34
N ARG A 101 6.71 -9.44 -29.03
CA ARG A 101 5.50 -10.05 -28.46
C ARG A 101 4.22 -9.48 -29.10
N LEU A 102 4.11 -8.17 -29.23
CA LEU A 102 2.91 -7.55 -29.82
C LEU A 102 2.67 -8.04 -31.27
N ARG A 103 3.73 -8.16 -32.07
CA ARG A 103 3.62 -8.71 -33.43
C ARG A 103 3.28 -10.20 -33.45
N MET A 104 3.87 -10.99 -32.55
CA MET A 104 3.54 -12.42 -32.43
C MET A 104 2.07 -12.66 -32.06
N LEU A 105 1.51 -11.81 -31.20
CA LEU A 105 0.09 -11.82 -30.84
C LEU A 105 -0.82 -11.30 -31.98
N GLY A 106 -0.26 -10.79 -33.08
CA GLY A 106 -1.05 -10.36 -34.24
C GLY A 106 -1.48 -8.89 -34.21
N HIS A 107 -0.97 -8.07 -33.28
CA HIS A 107 -1.13 -6.62 -33.38
C HIS A 107 -0.28 -6.08 -34.54
N ARG A 108 -0.83 -5.10 -35.27
CA ARG A 108 -0.25 -4.57 -36.51
C ARG A 108 -0.03 -3.07 -36.52
N SER A 109 -0.82 -2.28 -35.79
CA SER A 109 -0.62 -0.83 -35.68
C SER A 109 -0.79 -0.37 -34.23
N SER A 110 -0.34 0.85 -33.93
CA SER A 110 -0.41 1.42 -32.58
C SER A 110 -0.76 2.89 -32.59
N PHE A 111 -1.57 3.31 -31.62
CA PHE A 111 -1.88 4.69 -31.31
C PHE A 111 -1.53 4.96 -29.85
N THR A 112 -0.61 5.89 -29.63
CA THR A 112 -0.05 6.20 -28.31
C THR A 112 -0.42 7.62 -27.93
N MET A 113 -0.92 7.83 -26.72
CA MET A 113 -1.22 9.16 -26.20
C MET A 113 -0.60 9.35 -24.82
N GLY A 114 0.12 10.45 -24.65
CA GLY A 114 0.53 10.91 -23.33
C GLY A 114 -0.57 11.71 -22.64
N LEU A 115 -0.70 11.56 -21.33
CA LEU A 115 -1.61 12.34 -20.51
C LEU A 115 -0.96 12.71 -19.18
N LYS A 116 -1.38 13.84 -18.62
CA LYS A 116 -1.02 14.26 -17.27
C LYS A 116 -2.21 14.00 -16.37
N VAL A 117 -1.97 13.30 -15.27
CA VAL A 117 -3.00 13.04 -14.25
C VAL A 117 -2.97 14.18 -13.23
N ASP A 118 -1.77 14.60 -12.81
CA ASP A 118 -1.57 15.80 -11.98
C ASP A 118 -0.20 16.44 -12.30
N HIS A 119 0.28 17.36 -11.46
CA HIS A 119 1.56 18.06 -11.67
C HIS A 119 2.80 17.16 -11.59
N LYS A 120 2.69 15.98 -10.98
CA LYS A 120 3.78 15.04 -10.73
C LYS A 120 3.60 13.69 -11.41
N HIS A 121 2.38 13.37 -11.83
CA HIS A 121 2.04 12.04 -12.36
C HIS A 121 1.45 12.15 -13.75
N GLY A 122 1.89 11.26 -14.63
CA GLY A 122 1.37 11.10 -15.97
C GLY A 122 1.09 9.65 -16.31
N ALA A 123 0.51 9.44 -17.48
CA ALA A 123 0.27 8.13 -18.03
C ALA A 123 0.44 8.12 -19.55
N VAL A 124 0.66 6.93 -20.09
CA VAL A 124 0.63 6.66 -21.52
C VAL A 124 -0.45 5.64 -21.80
N LEU A 125 -1.28 5.94 -22.79
CA LEU A 125 -2.27 5.01 -23.32
C LEU A 125 -1.75 4.42 -24.63
N PHE A 126 -1.73 3.10 -24.74
CA PHE A 126 -1.43 2.40 -25.98
C PHE A 126 -2.67 1.67 -26.45
N PHE A 127 -3.17 2.06 -27.61
CA PHE A 127 -4.20 1.32 -28.35
C PHE A 127 -3.51 0.57 -29.48
N ASN A 128 -3.82 -0.72 -29.64
CA ASN A 128 -3.35 -1.51 -30.77
C ASN A 128 -4.52 -2.06 -31.59
N ALA A 129 -4.28 -2.24 -32.88
CA ALA A 129 -5.21 -2.88 -33.79
C ALA A 129 -4.56 -4.02 -34.58
N THR A 130 -5.36 -4.97 -35.04
CA THR A 130 -4.92 -6.12 -35.85
C THR A 130 -4.71 -5.77 -37.33
N LYS A 131 -4.94 -4.51 -37.72
CA LYS A 131 -4.72 -4.01 -39.08
C LYS A 131 -3.60 -2.96 -39.14
N PRO A 132 -2.75 -2.97 -40.17
CA PRO A 132 -1.89 -1.82 -40.48
C PRO A 132 -2.74 -0.61 -40.86
N ASP A 133 -2.17 0.59 -40.75
CA ASP A 133 -2.76 1.88 -41.12
C ASP A 133 -4.09 2.23 -40.44
N TYR A 134 -4.53 1.42 -39.48
CA TYR A 134 -5.87 1.50 -38.90
C TYR A 134 -6.16 2.84 -38.23
N PHE A 135 -5.11 3.49 -37.73
CA PHE A 135 -5.19 4.78 -37.05
C PHE A 135 -4.90 5.97 -37.98
N ASN A 136 -4.72 5.80 -39.29
CA ASN A 136 -4.37 6.92 -40.18
C ASN A 136 -5.59 7.76 -40.59
N ASP A 137 -6.79 7.17 -40.65
CA ASP A 137 -8.01 7.79 -41.19
C ASP A 137 -8.65 8.86 -40.28
N GLY A 138 -8.12 9.10 -39.07
CA GLY A 138 -8.58 10.16 -38.17
C GLY A 138 -10.00 10.01 -37.59
N THR A 139 -10.89 9.26 -38.26
CA THR A 139 -12.29 8.99 -37.89
C THR A 139 -12.41 8.35 -36.50
N LEU A 140 -11.44 7.52 -36.13
CA LEU A 140 -11.33 6.88 -34.82
C LEU A 140 -10.71 7.81 -33.75
N HIS A 141 -9.95 8.85 -34.14
CA HIS A 141 -9.21 9.68 -33.17
C HIS A 141 -10.14 10.40 -32.20
N ALA A 142 -11.31 10.87 -32.67
CA ALA A 142 -12.27 11.52 -31.80
C ALA A 142 -12.77 10.58 -30.68
N ASP A 143 -13.04 9.31 -31.00
CA ASP A 143 -13.43 8.32 -30.00
C ASP A 143 -12.26 7.99 -29.06
N LEU A 144 -11.03 7.86 -29.57
CA LEU A 144 -9.83 7.62 -28.74
C LEU A 144 -9.52 8.77 -27.80
N LEU A 145 -9.66 10.02 -28.26
CA LEU A 145 -9.52 11.21 -27.43
C LEU A 145 -10.59 11.26 -26.35
N PHE A 146 -11.84 10.91 -26.67
CA PHE A 146 -12.88 10.78 -25.65
C PHE A 146 -12.53 9.70 -24.60
N VAL A 147 -12.10 8.52 -25.04
CA VAL A 147 -11.66 7.45 -24.13
C VAL A 147 -10.48 7.91 -23.27
N ARG A 148 -9.52 8.64 -23.84
CA ARG A 148 -8.42 9.25 -23.09
C ARG A 148 -8.96 10.13 -21.96
N GLU A 149 -9.85 11.07 -22.24
CA GLU A 149 -10.36 11.99 -21.21
C GLU A 149 -11.13 11.25 -20.10
N VAL A 150 -11.88 10.20 -20.45
CA VAL A 150 -12.54 9.36 -19.44
C VAL A 150 -11.51 8.61 -18.58
N ILE A 151 -10.45 8.05 -19.18
CA ILE A 151 -9.39 7.37 -18.43
C ILE A 151 -8.63 8.35 -17.53
N VAL A 152 -8.34 9.57 -18.00
CA VAL A 152 -7.76 10.64 -17.16
C VAL A 152 -8.66 10.88 -15.94
N SER A 153 -9.96 11.09 -16.17
CA SER A 153 -10.92 11.32 -15.09
C SER A 153 -10.97 10.16 -14.09
N LEU A 154 -10.98 8.91 -14.57
CA LEU A 154 -10.94 7.71 -13.73
C LEU A 154 -9.65 7.62 -12.90
N LEU A 155 -8.49 7.92 -13.49
CA LEU A 155 -7.20 7.93 -12.79
C LEU A 155 -7.13 9.06 -11.76
N CYS A 156 -7.63 10.26 -12.10
CA CYS A 156 -7.72 11.38 -11.17
C CYS A 156 -8.62 11.05 -9.97
N HIS A 157 -9.79 10.46 -10.25
CA HIS A 157 -10.75 10.06 -9.21
C HIS A 157 -10.20 8.96 -8.30
N ASP A 158 -9.56 7.95 -8.87
CA ASP A 158 -8.91 6.87 -8.11
C ASP A 158 -7.83 7.42 -7.16
N ARG A 159 -6.98 8.31 -7.67
CA ARG A 159 -5.95 8.98 -6.87
C ARG A 159 -6.53 9.89 -5.81
N TYR A 160 -7.56 10.66 -6.14
CA TYR A 160 -8.23 11.54 -5.18
C TYR A 160 -8.85 10.72 -4.04
N LYS A 161 -9.53 9.61 -4.35
CA LYS A 161 -10.07 8.68 -3.35
C LYS A 161 -8.97 8.09 -2.48
N HIS A 162 -7.88 7.61 -3.07
CA HIS A 162 -6.74 7.09 -2.29
C HIS A 162 -6.13 8.18 -1.40
N GLN A 163 -5.97 9.41 -1.91
CA GLN A 163 -5.48 10.54 -1.09
C GLN A 163 -6.43 10.87 0.07
N MET A 164 -7.74 10.86 -0.15
CA MET A 164 -8.74 11.07 0.91
C MET A 164 -8.68 9.98 1.97
N PHE A 165 -8.57 8.71 1.54
CA PHE A 165 -8.38 7.57 2.44
C PHE A 165 -7.16 7.75 3.34
N LEU A 166 -5.99 8.04 2.74
CA LEU A 166 -4.75 8.26 3.50
C LEU A 166 -4.85 9.49 4.43
N GLN A 167 -5.52 10.56 4.01
CA GLN A 167 -5.71 11.75 4.84
C GLN A 167 -6.60 11.47 6.05
N ALA A 168 -7.69 10.74 5.86
CA ALA A 168 -8.58 10.36 6.94
C ALA A 168 -7.93 9.40 7.93
N LEU A 169 -7.18 8.40 7.43
CA LEU A 169 -6.36 7.53 8.27
C LEU A 169 -5.36 8.33 9.10
N LYS A 170 -4.60 9.23 8.47
CA LYS A 170 -3.65 10.10 9.18
C LYS A 170 -4.32 10.98 10.22
N LEU A 171 -5.53 11.46 9.96
CA LEU A 171 -6.31 12.24 10.92
C LEU A 171 -6.75 11.36 12.11
N ALA A 172 -7.28 10.17 11.83
CA ALA A 172 -7.70 9.21 12.86
C ALA A 172 -6.52 8.82 13.77
N LEU A 173 -5.36 8.51 13.18
CA LEU A 173 -4.12 8.23 13.91
C LEU A 173 -3.71 9.42 14.79
N ARG A 174 -3.70 10.64 14.24
CA ARG A 174 -3.34 11.84 14.99
C ARG A 174 -4.27 12.11 16.17
N ILE A 175 -5.57 11.83 16.03
CA ILE A 175 -6.55 12.00 17.11
C ILE A 175 -6.35 10.93 18.18
N SER A 176 -6.17 9.67 17.78
CA SER A 176 -5.90 8.57 18.70
C SER A 176 -4.62 8.83 19.52
N HIS A 177 -3.55 9.21 18.84
CA HIS A 177 -2.23 9.44 19.44
C HIS A 177 -2.22 10.56 20.50
N LYS A 178 -3.08 11.58 20.39
CA LYS A 178 -3.21 12.62 21.44
C LYS A 178 -3.63 12.08 22.81
N ARG A 179 -4.28 10.91 22.84
CA ARG A 179 -4.70 10.23 24.07
C ARG A 179 -3.76 9.08 24.44
N ASP A 180 -2.92 8.64 23.51
CA ASP A 180 -2.00 7.53 23.73
C ASP A 180 -0.83 7.96 24.64
N PRO A 181 -0.48 7.17 25.67
CA PRO A 181 0.77 7.37 26.41
C PRO A 181 2.04 7.27 25.55
N GLU A 182 1.99 6.63 24.38
CA GLU A 182 3.14 6.45 23.50
C GLU A 182 3.52 7.73 22.74
N THR A 183 4.81 7.90 22.47
CA THR A 183 5.36 9.14 21.90
C THR A 183 5.24 9.17 20.37
N ALA A 184 5.29 10.36 19.77
CA ALA A 184 5.34 10.50 18.31
C ALA A 184 6.60 9.81 17.74
N ASP A 185 7.70 9.81 18.51
CA ASP A 185 8.94 9.14 18.13
C ASP A 185 8.78 7.62 18.09
N HIS A 186 7.99 7.02 18.99
CA HIS A 186 7.67 5.58 18.93
C HIS A 186 7.03 5.23 17.58
N LEU A 187 6.02 5.98 17.15
CA LEU A 187 5.37 5.75 15.85
C LEU A 187 6.34 5.90 14.67
N GLN A 188 7.26 6.86 14.73
CA GLN A 188 8.28 7.04 13.70
C GLN A 188 9.30 5.90 13.69
N ARG A 189 9.73 5.42 14.86
CA ARG A 189 10.60 4.25 14.99
C ARG A 189 9.90 2.98 14.52
N MET A 190 8.63 2.77 14.84
CA MET A 190 7.82 1.66 14.33
C MET A 190 7.75 1.62 12.80
N SER A 191 7.56 2.78 12.17
CA SER A 191 7.63 2.91 10.70
C SER A 191 8.98 2.46 10.16
N ARG A 192 10.07 2.97 10.74
CA ARG A 192 11.44 2.68 10.29
C ARG A 192 11.90 1.25 10.56
N TYR A 193 11.63 0.70 11.73
CA TYR A 193 11.96 -0.68 12.10
C TYR A 193 11.23 -1.68 11.22
N SER A 194 9.92 -1.47 11.02
CA SER A 194 9.11 -2.40 10.23
C SER A 194 9.52 -2.38 8.75
N LYS A 195 9.79 -1.19 8.20
CA LYS A 195 10.35 -1.04 6.85
C LYS A 195 11.70 -1.74 6.71
N LEU A 196 12.62 -1.48 7.63
CA LEU A 196 13.96 -2.07 7.61
C LEU A 196 13.89 -3.60 7.65
N LEU A 197 13.05 -4.17 8.52
CA LEU A 197 12.82 -5.62 8.56
C LEU A 197 12.28 -6.13 7.21
N ALA A 198 11.27 -5.48 6.63
CA ALA A 198 10.70 -5.91 5.35
C ALA A 198 11.70 -5.84 4.19
N GLU A 199 12.53 -4.80 4.12
CA GLU A 199 13.61 -4.67 3.14
C GLU A 199 14.66 -5.79 3.28
N LEU A 200 15.04 -6.11 4.52
CA LEU A 200 15.97 -7.19 4.82
C LEU A 200 15.38 -8.59 4.54
N LEU A 201 14.06 -8.74 4.64
CA LEU A 201 13.38 -10.00 4.33
C LEU A 201 13.20 -10.21 2.83
N ALA A 202 13.12 -9.15 2.03
CA ALA A 202 12.93 -9.24 0.59
C ALA A 202 14.06 -9.99 -0.15
N VAL A 203 15.24 -10.13 0.49
CA VAL A 203 16.32 -10.98 -0.03
C VAL A 203 16.18 -12.47 0.35
N LYS A 204 15.34 -12.81 1.34
CA LYS A 204 15.16 -14.17 1.87
C LYS A 204 13.82 -14.80 1.45
N ILE A 205 12.77 -13.99 1.32
CA ILE A 205 11.40 -14.43 1.03
C ILE A 205 10.72 -13.48 0.02
N PRO A 206 9.64 -13.91 -0.68
CA PRO A 206 8.92 -13.06 -1.62
C PRO A 206 8.20 -11.90 -0.92
N VAL A 207 8.87 -10.76 -0.79
CA VAL A 207 8.33 -9.48 -0.33
C VAL A 207 8.48 -8.47 -1.46
N ASP A 208 7.37 -7.91 -1.93
CA ASP A 208 7.36 -6.93 -3.01
C ASP A 208 7.53 -5.49 -2.48
N HIS A 209 7.82 -4.53 -3.37
CA HIS A 209 8.00 -3.13 -2.98
C HIS A 209 6.74 -2.53 -2.34
N ARG A 210 5.55 -3.00 -2.76
CA ARG A 210 4.27 -2.55 -2.22
C ARG A 210 4.10 -2.98 -0.76
N PHE A 211 4.48 -4.21 -0.40
CA PHE A 211 4.51 -4.66 1.00
C PHE A 211 5.39 -3.74 1.85
N ILE A 212 6.59 -3.40 1.37
CA ILE A 212 7.52 -2.51 2.08
C ILE A 212 6.92 -1.11 2.25
N GLN A 213 6.29 -0.56 1.22
CA GLN A 213 5.60 0.74 1.31
C GLN A 213 4.44 0.70 2.30
N TRP A 214 3.61 -0.35 2.25
CA TRP A 214 2.46 -0.51 3.14
C TRP A 214 2.88 -0.70 4.58
N ILE A 215 3.91 -1.48 4.87
CA ILE A 215 4.34 -1.68 6.25
C ILE A 215 4.97 -0.42 6.85
N GLU A 216 5.73 0.36 6.06
CA GLU A 216 6.23 1.67 6.48
C GLU A 216 5.08 2.62 6.81
N LEU A 217 4.03 2.61 5.97
CA LEU A 217 2.90 3.53 6.08
C LEU A 217 1.92 3.15 7.21
N TYR A 218 1.68 1.85 7.42
CA TYR A 218 0.61 1.34 8.26
C TYR A 218 1.07 0.78 9.61
N SER A 219 2.36 0.51 9.83
CA SER A 219 2.84 0.10 11.16
C SER A 219 2.48 1.05 12.31
N PRO A 220 2.40 2.39 12.12
CA PRO A 220 1.99 3.29 13.20
C PRO A 220 0.55 3.10 13.68
N PHE A 221 -0.28 2.35 12.95
CA PHE A 221 -1.70 2.19 13.26
C PHE A 221 -1.99 1.04 14.21
N HIS A 222 -1.02 0.18 14.52
CA HIS A 222 -1.23 -1.06 15.29
C HIS A 222 -2.04 -0.84 16.57
N ASP A 223 -1.79 0.28 17.27
CA ASP A 223 -2.42 0.63 18.54
C ASP A 223 -3.53 1.70 18.45
N ILE A 224 -4.03 2.00 17.25
CA ILE A 224 -5.02 3.07 17.04
C ILE A 224 -6.28 2.91 17.90
N GLY A 225 -6.65 1.67 18.25
CA GLY A 225 -7.82 1.38 19.07
C GLY A 225 -7.68 1.69 20.56
N LYS A 226 -6.47 2.01 21.07
CA LYS A 226 -6.27 2.50 22.45
C LYS A 226 -7.13 3.72 22.75
N TYR A 227 -7.50 4.49 21.72
CA TYR A 227 -8.46 5.60 21.81
C TYR A 227 -9.82 5.23 22.41
N ARG A 228 -10.27 3.97 22.36
CA ARG A 228 -11.54 3.54 22.97
C ARG A 228 -11.37 2.87 24.35
N ILE A 229 -10.15 2.67 24.82
CA ILE A 229 -9.87 2.07 26.14
C ILE A 229 -10.19 3.09 27.25
N PRO A 230 -10.88 2.73 28.35
CA PRO A 230 -11.16 3.65 29.45
C PRO A 230 -9.89 4.24 30.10
N ASP A 231 -9.92 5.51 30.51
CA ASP A 231 -8.75 6.21 31.06
C ASP A 231 -8.11 5.50 32.26
N HIS A 232 -8.94 5.00 33.19
CA HIS A 232 -8.45 4.29 34.38
C HIS A 232 -7.70 3.00 34.06
N ILE A 233 -7.93 2.43 32.87
CA ILE A 233 -7.18 1.27 32.36
C ILE A 233 -5.98 1.75 31.55
N LEU A 234 -6.18 2.63 30.57
CA LEU A 234 -5.12 3.11 29.68
C LEU A 234 -3.94 3.74 30.46
N PHE A 235 -4.24 4.49 31.52
CA PHE A 235 -3.25 5.18 32.35
C PHE A 235 -2.97 4.49 33.69
N SER A 236 -3.33 3.21 33.86
CA SER A 236 -3.28 2.51 35.15
C SER A 236 -1.87 2.43 35.77
N PRO A 237 -1.71 2.87 37.04
CA PRO A 237 -0.71 2.55 38.06
C PRO A 237 0.18 1.32 37.99
N HIS A 238 -0.46 0.26 37.57
CA HIS A 238 -0.33 -1.03 38.19
C HIS A 238 -0.45 -2.10 37.13
N ARG A 239 -0.04 -3.32 37.49
CA ARG A 239 -0.28 -4.45 36.62
C ARG A 239 -1.79 -4.68 36.53
N TYR A 240 -2.29 -4.84 35.32
CA TYR A 240 -3.69 -5.12 35.08
C TYR A 240 -4.15 -6.40 35.78
N THR A 241 -5.34 -6.35 36.37
CA THR A 241 -6.09 -7.57 36.71
C THR A 241 -6.47 -8.33 35.43
N PRO A 242 -6.88 -9.61 35.52
CA PRO A 242 -7.39 -10.34 34.36
C PRO A 242 -8.53 -9.61 33.63
N GLU A 243 -9.41 -8.93 34.37
CA GLU A 243 -10.55 -8.18 33.84
C GLU A 243 -10.09 -6.90 33.12
N GLU A 244 -9.18 -6.14 33.74
CA GLU A 244 -8.60 -4.94 33.11
C GLU A 244 -7.80 -5.31 31.86
N ARG A 245 -7.07 -6.44 31.90
CA ARG A 245 -6.35 -6.98 30.74
C ARG A 245 -7.31 -7.36 29.63
N ALA A 246 -8.43 -8.01 29.94
CA ALA A 246 -9.44 -8.35 28.95
C ALA A 246 -10.06 -7.11 28.29
N ILE A 247 -10.18 -5.99 29.01
CA ILE A 247 -10.63 -4.72 28.43
C ILE A 247 -9.52 -4.10 27.58
N MET A 248 -8.27 -4.04 28.07
CA MET A 248 -7.14 -3.51 27.31
C MET A 248 -6.94 -4.25 25.98
N ASN A 249 -7.08 -5.58 25.97
CA ASN A 249 -6.92 -6.38 24.76
C ASN A 249 -7.93 -6.03 23.66
N LYS A 250 -9.07 -5.39 23.99
CA LYS A 250 -10.07 -4.96 22.99
C LYS A 250 -9.59 -3.84 22.08
N HIS A 251 -8.44 -3.21 22.34
CA HIS A 251 -7.92 -2.17 21.45
C HIS A 251 -7.69 -2.71 20.03
N VAL A 252 -7.41 -4.00 19.84
CA VAL A 252 -7.27 -4.59 18.51
C VAL A 252 -8.61 -4.58 17.76
N ASP A 253 -9.71 -4.96 18.42
CA ASP A 253 -11.07 -4.92 17.86
C ASP A 253 -11.49 -3.47 17.59
N TYR A 254 -11.29 -2.59 18.57
CA TYR A 254 -11.59 -1.16 18.44
C TYR A 254 -10.77 -0.48 17.35
N GLY A 255 -9.55 -0.92 17.12
CA GLY A 255 -8.72 -0.41 16.04
C GLY A 255 -9.29 -0.79 14.68
N VAL A 256 -9.71 -2.05 14.51
CA VAL A 256 -10.41 -2.50 13.29
C VAL A 256 -11.72 -1.73 13.08
N ASP A 257 -12.52 -1.53 14.13
CA ASP A 257 -13.76 -0.74 14.07
C ASP A 257 -13.48 0.70 13.59
N ILE A 258 -12.40 1.34 14.05
CA ILE A 258 -12.02 2.69 13.61
C ILE A 258 -11.67 2.70 12.12
N ILE A 259 -11.00 1.65 11.62
CA ILE A 259 -10.71 1.54 10.18
C ILE A 259 -12.01 1.37 9.39
N ASP A 260 -12.95 0.57 9.88
CA ASP A 260 -14.27 0.42 9.27
C ASP A 260 -15.06 1.74 9.25
N ASP A 261 -15.08 2.47 10.36
CA ASP A 261 -15.69 3.80 10.43
C ASP A 261 -15.06 4.76 9.39
N VAL A 262 -13.75 4.73 9.20
CA VAL A 262 -13.05 5.53 8.18
C VAL A 262 -13.49 5.13 6.77
N LEU A 263 -13.60 3.82 6.49
CA LEU A 263 -13.99 3.33 5.17
C LEU A 263 -15.45 3.68 4.83
N ASP A 264 -16.36 3.53 5.80
CA ASP A 264 -17.78 3.83 5.65
C ASP A 264 -18.03 5.32 5.34
N ASN A 265 -17.22 6.22 5.91
CA ASN A 265 -17.39 7.67 5.74
C ASN A 265 -16.81 8.24 4.44
N ILE A 266 -15.96 7.50 3.70
CA ILE A 266 -15.25 8.05 2.53
C ILE A 266 -15.77 7.42 1.22
N ASP A 267 -16.75 6.52 1.26
CA ASP A 267 -17.24 5.76 0.08
C ASP A 267 -16.06 5.20 -0.76
N VAL A 268 -15.06 4.71 -0.04
CA VAL A 268 -13.82 4.15 -0.60
C VAL A 268 -14.05 2.68 -0.83
N MET A 269 -14.90 2.36 -1.82
CA MET A 269 -14.87 1.05 -2.45
C MET A 269 -13.62 0.83 -3.33
N THR A 270 -12.61 1.73 -3.25
CA THR A 270 -11.43 1.76 -4.13
C THR A 270 -10.10 1.50 -3.44
N ALA A 271 -10.02 1.51 -2.10
CA ALA A 271 -8.85 0.93 -1.44
C ALA A 271 -8.83 -0.55 -1.82
N SER A 272 -7.68 -1.05 -2.30
CA SER A 272 -7.59 -2.47 -2.64
C SER A 272 -8.01 -3.27 -1.41
N SER A 273 -8.86 -4.29 -1.58
CA SER A 273 -9.23 -5.17 -0.47
C SER A 273 -7.99 -5.74 0.23
N ALA A 274 -6.88 -5.90 -0.50
CA ALA A 274 -5.59 -6.28 0.04
C ALA A 274 -4.92 -5.20 0.90
N GLU A 275 -5.01 -3.91 0.55
CA GLU A 275 -4.44 -2.81 1.32
C GLU A 275 -5.17 -2.63 2.67
N VAL A 276 -6.51 -2.68 2.61
CA VAL A 276 -7.34 -2.63 3.82
C VAL A 276 -7.09 -3.85 4.71
N ALA A 277 -7.03 -5.04 4.12
CA ALA A 277 -6.71 -6.26 4.86
C ALA A 277 -5.32 -6.16 5.51
N PHE A 278 -4.32 -5.64 4.81
CA PHE A 278 -2.97 -5.45 5.34
C PHE A 278 -2.95 -4.52 6.57
N LEU A 279 -3.61 -3.37 6.49
CA LEU A 279 -3.75 -2.44 7.62
C LEU A 279 -4.50 -3.08 8.79
N LYS A 280 -5.61 -3.78 8.53
CA LYS A 280 -6.36 -4.47 9.57
C LYS A 280 -5.57 -5.61 10.19
N ASN A 281 -4.76 -6.33 9.41
CA ASN A 281 -3.92 -7.41 9.92
C ASN A 281 -2.88 -6.89 10.92
N ILE A 282 -2.24 -5.76 10.60
CA ILE A 282 -1.34 -5.06 11.53
C ILE A 282 -2.05 -4.78 12.85
N ILE A 283 -3.24 -4.21 12.81
CA ILE A 283 -3.98 -3.85 14.02
C ILE A 283 -4.44 -5.10 14.78
N TYR A 284 -5.04 -6.05 14.08
CA TYR A 284 -5.75 -7.15 14.71
C TYR A 284 -4.81 -8.21 15.27
N TYR A 285 -3.68 -8.48 14.60
CA TYR A 285 -2.82 -9.62 14.91
C TYR A 285 -1.45 -9.26 15.51
N HIS A 286 -1.11 -7.98 15.73
CA HIS A 286 0.23 -7.62 16.27
C HIS A 286 0.51 -8.13 17.69
N HIS A 287 -0.51 -8.64 18.39
CA HIS A 287 -0.37 -9.31 19.69
C HIS A 287 -0.52 -10.83 19.63
N GLU A 288 -0.64 -11.41 18.44
CA GLU A 288 -0.47 -12.85 18.28
C GLU A 288 0.97 -13.24 18.59
N ARG A 289 1.13 -14.42 19.18
CA ARG A 289 2.45 -14.99 19.48
C ARG A 289 2.71 -16.12 18.52
N PHE A 290 3.96 -16.27 18.08
CA PHE A 290 4.35 -17.34 17.17
C PHE A 290 4.01 -18.76 17.69
N ASP A 291 3.97 -18.94 19.02
CA ASP A 291 3.55 -20.17 19.71
C ASP A 291 2.03 -20.37 19.82
N GLY A 292 1.20 -19.45 19.32
CA GLY A 292 -0.26 -19.51 19.38
C GLY A 292 -0.89 -19.08 20.71
N HIS A 293 -0.10 -18.60 21.68
CA HIS A 293 -0.60 -18.16 23.00
C HIS A 293 -0.94 -16.67 23.06
N GLY A 294 -0.98 -15.99 21.90
CA GLY A 294 -1.31 -14.58 21.79
C GLY A 294 -2.82 -14.29 21.85
N TYR A 295 -3.20 -13.12 21.37
CA TYR A 295 -4.59 -12.69 21.21
C TYR A 295 -4.72 -11.82 19.95
N PRO A 296 -5.93 -11.66 19.39
CA PRO A 296 -7.23 -12.15 19.85
C PRO A 296 -7.62 -13.56 19.37
N SER A 297 -7.04 -14.04 18.27
CA SER A 297 -7.45 -15.27 17.57
C SER A 297 -6.71 -16.53 18.06
N LYS A 298 -5.56 -16.38 18.72
CA LYS A 298 -4.74 -17.50 19.23
C LYS A 298 -4.24 -18.40 18.10
N ILE A 299 -3.83 -17.77 17.01
CA ILE A 299 -3.21 -18.44 15.86
C ILE A 299 -1.69 -18.40 16.00
N GLY A 300 -1.00 -19.38 15.43
CA GLY A 300 0.45 -19.55 15.62
C GLY A 300 1.20 -19.67 14.30
N GLY A 301 2.52 -19.52 14.37
CA GLY A 301 3.43 -19.72 13.25
C GLY A 301 3.11 -18.82 12.06
N ILE A 302 3.02 -19.44 10.88
CA ILE A 302 2.81 -18.75 9.61
C ILE A 302 1.34 -18.40 9.33
N ASP A 303 0.40 -18.85 10.17
CA ASP A 303 -1.00 -18.44 10.08
C ASP A 303 -1.17 -16.98 10.49
N ILE A 304 -0.24 -16.44 11.29
CA ILE A 304 -0.15 -15.02 11.59
C ILE A 304 0.35 -14.28 10.33
N PRO A 305 -0.38 -13.27 9.83
CA PRO A 305 0.07 -12.45 8.70
C PRO A 305 1.48 -11.91 8.91
N LEU A 306 2.29 -11.90 7.85
CA LEU A 306 3.71 -11.52 7.94
C LEU A 306 3.87 -10.09 8.47
N GLU A 307 3.04 -9.17 8.01
CA GLU A 307 3.00 -7.79 8.46
C GLU A 307 2.80 -7.68 9.96
N ALA A 308 1.89 -8.48 10.54
CA ALA A 308 1.65 -8.51 11.98
C ALA A 308 2.85 -9.08 12.75
N ARG A 309 3.47 -10.18 12.27
CA ARG A 309 4.69 -10.74 12.88
C ARG A 309 5.84 -9.72 12.91
N ILE A 310 6.00 -8.92 11.86
CA ILE A 310 6.98 -7.83 11.80
C ILE A 310 6.65 -6.75 12.83
N ILE A 311 5.38 -6.35 12.94
CA ILE A 311 4.97 -5.35 13.94
C ILE A 311 5.21 -5.86 15.36
N THR A 312 4.88 -7.11 15.67
CA THR A 312 5.07 -7.69 17.01
C THR A 312 6.51 -7.58 17.50
N ILE A 313 7.49 -7.96 16.68
CA ILE A 313 8.90 -7.90 17.08
C ILE A 313 9.41 -6.45 17.13
N ALA A 314 8.97 -5.58 16.20
CA ALA A 314 9.36 -4.17 16.18
C ALA A 314 8.82 -3.41 17.40
N ASP A 315 7.56 -3.65 17.78
CA ASP A 315 6.92 -3.04 18.95
C ASP A 315 7.63 -3.48 20.23
N VAL A 316 7.85 -4.79 20.41
CA VAL A 316 8.53 -5.27 21.62
C VAL A 316 9.97 -4.78 21.70
N PHE A 317 10.70 -4.74 20.58
CA PHE A 317 12.05 -4.17 20.55
C PHE A 317 12.06 -2.71 21.01
N ASP A 318 11.16 -1.88 20.46
CA ASP A 318 11.07 -0.46 20.85
C ASP A 318 10.62 -0.29 22.30
N ALA A 319 9.63 -1.08 22.73
CA ALA A 319 9.04 -1.03 24.06
C ALA A 319 10.03 -1.43 25.17
N LEU A 320 10.98 -2.32 24.90
CA LEU A 320 12.00 -2.74 25.86
C LEU A 320 13.08 -1.67 26.04
N LEU A 321 13.48 -0.99 24.95
CA LEU A 321 14.46 0.08 24.97
C LEU A 321 13.88 1.41 25.48
N SER A 322 12.56 1.59 25.35
CA SER A 322 11.86 2.78 25.83
C SER A 322 11.54 2.69 27.33
N LYS A 323 11.78 3.77 28.07
CA LYS A 323 11.36 3.88 29.47
C LYS A 323 9.84 3.91 29.53
N ARG A 324 9.19 3.14 30.42
CA ARG A 324 7.74 3.23 30.71
C ARG A 324 7.48 3.73 32.13
N THR A 325 6.27 4.20 32.43
CA THR A 325 5.86 4.70 33.77
C THR A 325 6.22 3.76 34.93
N TYR A 326 6.18 2.43 34.70
CA TYR A 326 6.43 1.42 35.74
C TYR A 326 7.71 0.59 35.55
N LYS A 327 8.49 0.85 34.49
CA LYS A 327 9.65 0.02 34.12
C LYS A 327 10.79 0.88 33.56
N ARG A 328 12.00 0.67 34.06
CA ARG A 328 13.20 1.26 33.44
C ARG A 328 13.40 0.63 32.06
N ALA A 329 13.91 1.44 31.13
CA ALA A 329 14.44 0.96 29.85
C ALA A 329 15.47 -0.15 30.10
N TRP A 330 15.46 -1.16 29.25
CA TRP A 330 16.45 -2.22 29.25
C TRP A 330 17.71 -1.75 28.54
N SER A 331 18.85 -2.39 28.83
CA SER A 331 20.03 -2.25 27.99
C SER A 331 19.77 -2.89 26.62
N MET A 332 20.58 -2.53 25.61
CA MET A 332 20.48 -3.16 24.31
C MET A 332 20.81 -4.67 24.43
N GLU A 333 21.79 -5.01 25.28
CA GLU A 333 22.20 -6.39 25.55
C GLU A 333 21.07 -7.21 26.18
N ASP A 334 20.37 -6.67 27.18
CA ASP A 334 19.22 -7.35 27.81
C ASP A 334 18.07 -7.53 26.82
N THR A 335 17.84 -6.53 25.96
CA THR A 335 16.79 -6.57 24.92
C THR A 335 17.10 -7.64 23.89
N GLN A 336 18.34 -7.69 23.41
CA GLN A 336 18.82 -8.74 22.51
C GLN A 336 18.61 -10.13 23.13
N GLY A 337 19.12 -10.35 24.35
CA GLY A 337 19.06 -11.66 25.00
C GLY A 337 17.62 -12.15 25.22
N TYR A 338 16.67 -11.23 25.44
CA TYR A 338 15.25 -11.59 25.54
C TYR A 338 14.62 -11.94 24.19
N ILE A 339 14.87 -11.15 23.15
CA ILE A 339 14.30 -11.41 21.82
C ILE A 339 14.84 -12.75 21.26
N GLU A 340 16.13 -13.03 21.45
CA GLU A 340 16.72 -14.32 21.09
C GLU A 340 16.09 -15.49 21.86
N LYS A 341 15.85 -15.32 23.16
CA LYS A 341 15.20 -16.34 23.99
C LYS A 341 13.75 -16.62 23.60
N GLU A 342 13.02 -15.61 23.13
CA GLU A 342 11.61 -15.73 22.71
C GLU A 342 11.45 -16.12 21.23
N ALA A 343 12.55 -16.44 20.53
CA ALA A 343 12.49 -16.95 19.16
C ALA A 343 11.75 -18.30 19.09
N GLY A 344 10.75 -18.38 18.22
CA GLY A 344 9.85 -19.53 18.11
C GLY A 344 8.76 -19.59 19.19
N LEU A 345 8.80 -18.67 20.17
CA LEU A 345 7.77 -18.49 21.19
C LEU A 345 6.94 -17.24 20.88
N ALA A 346 7.39 -16.07 21.33
CA ALA A 346 6.70 -14.82 20.99
C ALA A 346 6.91 -14.46 19.51
N PHE A 347 8.11 -14.69 18.99
CA PHE A 347 8.56 -14.13 17.72
C PHE A 347 8.88 -15.19 16.69
N ASP A 348 8.68 -14.84 15.43
CA ASP A 348 9.13 -15.65 14.30
C ASP A 348 10.67 -15.76 14.30
N PRO A 349 11.24 -16.98 14.31
CA PRO A 349 12.70 -17.19 14.26
C PRO A 349 13.40 -16.50 13.08
N LEU A 350 12.73 -16.40 11.92
CA LEU A 350 13.28 -15.73 10.74
C LEU A 350 13.44 -14.23 10.98
N LEU A 351 12.47 -13.61 11.65
CA LEU A 351 12.50 -12.19 11.99
C LEU A 351 13.55 -11.90 13.07
N VAL A 352 13.62 -12.74 14.10
CA VAL A 352 14.65 -12.62 15.14
C VAL A 352 16.04 -12.68 14.53
N THR A 353 16.33 -13.71 13.73
CA THR A 353 17.63 -13.85 13.06
C THR A 353 17.95 -12.61 12.21
N THR A 354 16.96 -12.13 11.44
CA THR A 354 17.14 -10.96 10.56
C THR A 354 17.40 -9.67 11.34
N LEU A 355 16.75 -9.47 12.49
CA LEU A 355 17.00 -8.35 13.39
C LEU A 355 18.42 -8.44 13.97
N MET A 356 18.81 -9.59 14.52
CA MET A 356 20.11 -9.76 15.17
C MET A 356 21.29 -9.61 14.20
N ASP A 357 21.16 -10.14 12.98
CA ASP A 357 22.16 -9.99 11.92
C ASP A 357 22.40 -8.51 11.51
N ASN A 358 21.48 -7.60 11.89
CA ASN A 358 21.47 -6.20 11.47
C ASN A 358 21.26 -5.23 12.65
N LEU A 359 21.57 -5.67 13.88
CA LEU A 359 21.24 -4.93 15.11
C LEU A 359 21.81 -3.51 15.13
N ASP A 360 22.99 -3.30 14.54
CA ASP A 360 23.64 -2.00 14.36
C ASP A 360 22.74 -0.99 13.62
N ARG A 361 22.01 -1.45 12.59
CA ARG A 361 21.08 -0.61 11.82
C ARG A 361 19.81 -0.27 12.61
N PHE A 362 19.34 -1.17 13.46
CA PHE A 362 18.21 -0.91 14.37
C PHE A 362 18.62 0.07 15.49
N GLN A 363 19.82 -0.11 16.05
CA GLN A 363 20.39 0.83 17.03
C GLN A 363 20.55 2.22 16.42
N ALA A 364 21.02 2.34 15.18
CA ALA A 364 21.14 3.63 14.51
C ALA A 364 19.80 4.38 14.40
N ILE A 365 18.70 3.67 14.11
CA ILE A 365 17.36 4.28 14.11
C ILE A 365 16.96 4.76 15.51
N TYR A 366 17.28 4.00 16.56
CA TYR A 366 17.03 4.41 17.95
C TYR A 366 17.83 5.67 18.32
N ASP A 367 19.11 5.72 17.93
CA ASP A 367 20.02 6.83 18.25
C ASP A 367 19.63 8.12 17.51
N GLU A 368 19.10 8.02 16.29
CA GLU A 368 18.57 9.16 15.54
C GLU A 368 17.25 9.71 16.12
N LEU A 369 16.44 8.85 16.75
CA LEU A 369 15.12 9.18 17.28
C LEU A 369 15.00 8.69 18.73
N PRO A 370 15.81 9.20 19.67
CA PRO A 370 15.79 8.73 21.05
C PRO A 370 14.41 9.01 21.67
N PRO A 371 13.88 8.13 22.53
CA PRO A 371 12.59 8.34 23.16
C PRO A 371 12.56 9.68 23.91
N GLU A 372 11.52 10.50 23.70
CA GLU A 372 11.35 11.71 24.50
C GLU A 372 11.43 11.40 25.99
N PRO A 373 12.14 12.22 26.80
CA PRO A 373 12.10 12.06 28.24
C PRO A 373 10.66 12.25 28.71
N TYR A 374 10.07 11.19 29.28
CA TYR A 374 8.71 11.20 29.85
C TYR A 374 8.45 12.54 30.54
N PRO A 375 7.39 13.29 30.16
CA PRO A 375 7.04 14.50 30.89
C PRO A 375 6.89 14.10 32.34
N ARG A 376 7.62 14.79 33.24
CA ARG A 376 7.41 14.63 34.69
C ARG A 376 5.91 14.76 34.88
N VAL A 377 5.24 13.68 35.29
CA VAL A 377 3.92 13.78 35.86
C VAL A 377 4.05 14.90 36.87
N MET A 378 3.44 16.06 36.59
CA MET A 378 3.21 17.05 37.61
C MET A 378 2.31 16.31 38.59
N LEU A 379 2.92 15.69 39.60
CA LEU A 379 2.28 15.46 40.87
C LEU A 379 1.61 16.81 41.13
N ARG A 380 0.28 16.84 41.09
CA ARG A 380 -0.48 17.97 41.59
C ARG A 380 -0.07 18.08 43.05
N SER A 381 0.99 18.85 43.29
CA SER A 381 1.32 19.35 44.60
C SER A 381 0.12 20.19 45.01
N ASP A 382 -0.58 19.70 46.02
CA ASP A 382 -1.39 20.46 46.96
C ASP A 382 -1.67 21.90 46.52
N CYS A 383 -2.86 22.11 45.95
CA CYS A 383 -3.46 23.43 45.93
C CYS A 383 -4.88 23.33 46.49
N CYS A 384 -5.07 24.12 47.53
CA CYS A 384 -6.22 24.36 48.39
C CYS A 384 -7.57 24.49 47.70
#